data_AF-A0A529M1L4-F1
#
_entry.id   AF-A0A529M1L4-F1
#
_cell.length_a   1.000
_cell.length_b   1.000
_cell.length_c   1.000
_cell.angle_alpha   90.00
_cell.angle_beta   90.00
_cell.angle_gamma   90.00
#
_symmetry.space_group_name_H-M   'P 1'
#
loop_
_entity.id
_entity.type
_entity.pdbx_description
1 polymer ?
#
loop_
_entity_poly.entity_id
_entity_poly.type
_entity_poly.pdbx_seq_one_letter_code
_entity_poly.pdbx_strand_id
1 'polypeptide(L)'
;KASVHEKYLERADFGILGMPPITYPIGDPVIVEFDHEEGAYDAVSDGKIDGTINTLPVILELIKQGRPIKIVGQPLYRAPSCIAIVPGDEEFGTLVKKTIDEMRSDGTLMELSLKWYQYDMITP
;
A
#
# COMPACT_ATOMS: atom_id res chain seq x y z
N LYS A 1 16.65 3.16 -7.36
CA LYS A 1 15.26 3.29 -7.90
C LYS A 1 14.44 3.84 -6.75
N ALA A 2 13.77 4.98 -6.93
CA ALA A 2 12.96 5.57 -5.88
C ALA A 2 11.83 4.62 -5.44
N SER A 3 11.55 4.57 -4.15
CA SER A 3 10.39 3.81 -3.64
C SER A 3 9.07 4.45 -4.08
N VAL A 4 7.95 3.73 -4.03
CA VAL A 4 6.63 4.34 -4.28
C VAL A 4 6.28 5.42 -3.24
N HIS A 5 6.84 5.33 -2.04
CA HIS A 5 6.65 6.31 -0.96
C HIS A 5 7.43 7.60 -1.22
N GLU A 6 8.65 7.48 -1.74
CA GLU A 6 9.46 8.60 -2.19
C GLU A 6 8.80 9.30 -3.37
N LYS A 7 8.33 8.55 -4.38
CA LYS A 7 7.53 9.12 -5.48
C LYS A 7 6.31 9.89 -4.99
N TYR A 8 5.62 9.39 -3.96
CA TYR A 8 4.51 10.12 -3.35
C TYR A 8 4.97 11.47 -2.75
N LEU A 9 6.05 11.47 -1.95
CA LEU A 9 6.57 12.67 -1.31
C LEU A 9 7.07 13.71 -2.33
N GLU A 10 7.65 13.25 -3.43
CA GLU A 10 8.10 14.08 -4.55
C GLU A 10 6.98 14.49 -5.52
N ARG A 11 5.76 13.94 -5.35
CA ARG A 11 4.63 14.09 -6.29
C ARG A 11 4.98 13.63 -7.71
N ALA A 12 5.83 12.63 -7.83
CA ALA A 12 6.26 12.04 -9.09
C ALA A 12 5.20 11.08 -9.66
N ASP A 13 5.28 10.80 -10.97
CA ASP A 13 4.42 9.81 -11.61
C ASP A 13 4.73 8.39 -11.11
N PHE A 14 3.69 7.72 -10.61
CA PHE A 14 3.76 6.35 -10.14
C PHE A 14 3.94 5.38 -11.31
N GLY A 15 3.46 5.72 -12.50
CA GLY A 15 3.43 4.83 -13.66
C GLY A 15 2.39 3.71 -13.51
N ILE A 16 1.38 3.90 -12.64
CA ILE A 16 0.34 2.92 -12.36
C ILE A 16 -0.92 3.31 -13.14
N LEU A 17 -1.35 2.45 -14.05
CA LEU A 17 -2.56 2.66 -14.83
C LEU A 17 -3.80 2.64 -13.94
N GLY A 18 -4.70 3.60 -14.14
CA GLY A 18 -5.98 3.66 -13.42
C GLY A 18 -5.88 4.14 -11.97
N MET A 19 -4.76 4.77 -11.59
CA MET A 19 -4.62 5.36 -10.26
C MET A 19 -5.61 6.53 -10.08
N PRO A 20 -6.41 6.56 -9.00
CA PRO A 20 -7.30 7.70 -8.74
C PRO A 20 -6.49 8.97 -8.44
N PRO A 21 -7.08 10.16 -8.58
CA PRO A 21 -6.43 11.41 -8.18
C PRO A 21 -5.97 11.36 -6.73
N ILE A 22 -4.70 11.70 -6.50
CA ILE A 22 -4.09 11.71 -5.16
C ILE A 22 -4.21 13.11 -4.58
N THR A 23 -4.68 13.18 -3.33
CA THR A 23 -4.56 14.41 -2.53
C THR A 23 -3.27 14.34 -1.72
N TYR A 24 -2.50 15.42 -1.70
CA TYR A 24 -1.23 15.51 -0.98
C TYR A 24 -1.40 16.37 0.29
N PRO A 25 -1.86 15.80 1.41
CA PRO A 25 -1.96 16.54 2.68
C PRO A 25 -0.58 16.91 3.26
N ILE A 26 0.48 16.24 2.82
CA ILE A 26 1.86 16.56 3.16
C ILE A 26 2.35 17.56 2.12
N GLY A 27 2.45 18.84 2.52
CA GLY A 27 2.79 19.94 1.64
C GLY A 27 4.24 19.92 1.19
N ASP A 28 5.13 20.32 2.10
CA ASP A 28 6.56 20.55 1.86
C ASP A 28 7.41 19.66 2.80
N PRO A 29 7.50 18.35 2.53
CA PRO A 29 8.26 17.44 3.39
C PRO A 29 9.77 17.63 3.24
N VAL A 30 10.50 17.50 4.36
CA VAL A 30 11.93 17.20 4.33
C VAL A 30 12.07 15.69 4.20
N ILE A 31 12.54 15.21 3.05
CA ILE A 31 12.68 13.78 2.77
C ILE A 31 13.99 13.29 3.39
N VAL A 32 13.89 12.26 4.24
CA VAL A 32 15.03 11.57 4.85
C VAL A 32 15.05 10.15 4.33
N GLU A 33 16.15 9.78 3.69
CA GLU A 33 16.34 8.43 3.12
C GLU A 33 17.01 7.50 4.13
N PHE A 34 16.66 6.22 4.03
CA PHE A 34 17.24 5.14 4.82
C PHE A 34 17.54 3.96 3.90
N ASP A 35 18.63 3.26 4.17
CA ASP A 35 18.99 2.05 3.40
C ASP A 35 17.96 0.92 3.60
N HIS A 36 17.34 0.86 4.79
CA HIS A 36 16.38 -0.15 5.20
C HIS A 36 15.22 0.49 5.95
N GLU A 37 14.01 -0.05 5.79
CA GLU A 37 12.79 0.54 6.36
C GLU A 37 12.80 0.59 7.89
N GLU A 38 13.50 -0.34 8.54
CA GLU A 38 13.65 -0.39 9.99
C GLU A 38 14.30 0.88 10.56
N GLY A 39 15.25 1.46 9.82
CA GLY A 39 15.89 2.71 10.21
C GLY A 39 14.90 3.86 10.31
N ALA A 40 13.90 3.91 9.43
CA ALA A 40 12.85 4.93 9.49
C ALA A 40 11.93 4.73 10.71
N TYR A 41 11.61 3.47 11.06
CA TYR A 41 10.78 3.19 12.25
C TYR A 41 11.46 3.58 13.55
N ASP A 42 12.76 3.27 13.66
CA ASP A 42 13.56 3.63 14.82
C ASP A 42 13.74 5.15 14.89
N ALA A 43 13.93 5.84 13.76
CA ALA A 43 14.01 7.29 13.71
C ALA A 43 12.70 7.99 14.12
N VAL A 44 11.53 7.46 13.75
CA VAL A 44 10.23 7.95 14.25
C VAL A 44 10.14 7.74 15.76
N SER A 45 10.52 6.55 16.24
CA SER A 45 10.44 6.20 17.66
C SER A 45 11.35 7.08 18.53
N ASP A 46 12.53 7.41 18.02
CA ASP A 46 13.52 8.30 18.65
C ASP A 46 13.15 9.79 18.52
N GLY A 47 12.12 10.13 17.75
CA GLY A 47 11.73 11.53 17.46
C GLY A 47 12.70 12.28 16.55
N LYS A 48 13.50 11.56 15.75
CA LYS A 48 14.43 12.15 14.77
C LYS A 48 13.73 12.59 13.48
N ILE A 49 12.61 11.95 13.15
CA ILE A 49 11.72 12.33 12.04
C ILE A 49 10.27 12.32 12.52
N ASP A 50 9.41 13.13 11.90
CA ASP A 50 8.02 13.29 12.32
C ASP A 50 7.11 12.11 11.92
N GLY A 51 7.51 11.34 10.91
CA GLY A 51 6.72 10.23 10.41
C GLY A 51 7.40 9.48 9.26
N THR A 52 6.81 8.35 8.90
CA THR A 52 7.20 7.53 7.74
C THR A 52 5.94 7.08 7.00
N ILE A 53 6.08 6.78 5.71
CA ILE A 53 5.00 6.25 4.87
C ILE A 53 5.32 4.80 4.56
N ASN A 54 4.38 3.91 4.85
CA ASN A 54 4.40 2.53 4.37
C ASN A 54 2.97 2.04 4.07
N THR A 55 2.86 0.85 3.52
CA THR A 55 1.63 0.12 3.32
C THR A 55 0.95 -0.23 4.66
N LEU A 56 -0.38 -0.20 4.67
CA LEU A 56 -1.18 -0.44 5.86
C LEU A 56 -0.90 -1.81 6.53
N PRO A 57 -0.79 -2.93 5.79
CA PRO A 57 -0.44 -4.23 6.39
C PRO A 57 0.87 -4.23 7.19
N VAL A 58 1.91 -3.58 6.66
CA VAL A 58 3.22 -3.51 7.33
C VAL A 58 3.10 -2.75 8.64
N ILE A 59 2.49 -1.56 8.62
CA ILE A 59 2.32 -0.75 9.84
C ILE A 59 1.44 -1.47 10.89
N LEU A 60 0.37 -2.16 10.47
CA LEU A 60 -0.49 -2.91 11.39
C LEU A 60 0.27 -4.05 12.07
N GLU A 61 1.14 -4.76 11.35
CA GLU A 61 1.96 -5.83 11.92
C GLU A 61 3.01 -5.25 12.89
N LEU A 62 3.66 -4.12 12.57
CA LEU A 62 4.59 -3.45 13.49
C LEU A 62 3.92 -2.99 14.78
N ILE A 63 2.69 -2.46 14.69
CA ILE A 63 1.87 -2.10 15.87
C ILE A 63 1.55 -3.35 16.69
N LYS A 64 1.15 -4.45 16.04
CA LYS A 64 0.87 -5.73 16.71
C LYS A 64 2.09 -6.30 17.42
N GLN A 65 3.29 -6.07 16.89
CA GLN A 65 4.57 -6.44 17.50
C GLN A 65 4.99 -5.50 18.65
N GLY A 66 4.20 -4.46 18.96
CA GLY A 66 4.43 -3.57 20.08
C GLY A 66 5.41 -2.43 19.81
N ARG A 67 5.72 -2.13 18.54
CA ARG A 67 6.52 -0.94 18.23
C ARG A 67 5.76 0.33 18.63
N PRO A 68 6.43 1.37 19.15
CA PRO A 68 5.80 2.60 19.63
C PRO A 68 5.44 3.55 18.47
N ILE A 69 4.74 3.03 17.46
CA ILE A 69 4.26 3.77 16.30
C ILE A 69 2.73 3.73 16.23
N LYS A 70 2.14 4.69 15.53
CA LYS A 70 0.69 4.74 15.28
C LYS A 70 0.40 5.26 13.88
N ILE A 71 -0.71 4.83 13.30
CA ILE A 71 -1.24 5.40 12.07
C ILE A 71 -1.86 6.76 12.38
N VAL A 72 -1.62 7.75 11.52
CA VAL A 72 -2.19 9.10 11.61
C VAL A 72 -2.99 9.44 10.36
N GLY A 73 -4.12 10.12 10.53
CA GLY A 73 -4.96 10.54 9.41
C GLY A 73 -5.65 9.39 8.68
N GLN A 74 -5.92 9.62 7.39
CA GLN A 74 -6.48 8.63 6.46
C GLN A 74 -5.38 8.12 5.51
N PRO A 75 -5.57 6.96 4.86
CA PRO A 75 -4.64 6.50 3.82
C PRO A 75 -4.38 7.59 2.77
N LEU A 76 -3.10 7.79 2.43
CA LEU A 76 -2.68 8.85 1.50
C LEU A 76 -3.17 8.59 0.07
N TYR A 77 -3.23 7.32 -0.32
CA TYR A 77 -3.81 6.85 -1.58
C TYR A 77 -4.11 5.36 -1.49
N ARG A 78 -4.93 4.85 -2.42
CA ARG A 78 -5.09 3.42 -2.70
C ARG A 78 -4.55 3.14 -4.10
N ALA A 79 -3.53 2.29 -4.17
CA ALA A 79 -3.00 1.83 -5.46
C ALA A 79 -3.82 0.62 -5.96
N PRO A 80 -4.23 0.60 -7.23
CA PRO A 80 -4.86 -0.59 -7.79
C PRO A 80 -3.87 -1.77 -7.77
N SER A 81 -4.37 -2.94 -7.36
CA SER A 81 -3.63 -4.21 -7.40
C SER A 81 -4.04 -5.00 -8.64
N CYS A 82 -3.05 -5.53 -9.36
CA CYS A 82 -3.25 -6.23 -10.62
C CYS A 82 -2.51 -7.58 -10.61
N ILE A 83 -3.09 -8.57 -11.29
CA ILE A 83 -2.40 -9.82 -11.60
C ILE A 83 -1.82 -9.67 -13.00
N ALA A 84 -0.49 -9.70 -13.12
CA ALA A 84 0.18 -9.66 -14.41
C ALA A 84 0.11 -11.04 -15.08
N ILE A 85 -0.31 -11.06 -16.34
CA ILE A 85 -0.32 -12.25 -17.19
C ILE A 85 0.59 -12.03 -18.39
N VAL A 86 1.12 -13.13 -18.94
CA VAL A 86 1.93 -13.07 -20.17
C VAL A 86 1.02 -12.67 -21.33
N PRO A 87 1.42 -11.72 -22.19
CA PRO A 87 0.66 -11.38 -23.39
C PRO A 87 0.46 -12.60 -24.31
N GLY A 88 -0.72 -12.72 -24.91
CA GLY A 88 -1.03 -13.77 -25.90
C GLY A 88 -1.82 -14.96 -25.37
N ASP A 89 -2.10 -15.04 -24.07
CA ASP A 89 -2.94 -16.08 -23.45
C ASP A 89 -4.25 -15.48 -22.91
N GLU A 90 -5.18 -15.19 -23.82
CA GLU A 90 -6.48 -14.60 -23.47
C GLU A 90 -7.38 -15.57 -22.70
N GLU A 91 -7.24 -16.88 -22.92
CA GLU A 91 -8.02 -17.89 -22.22
C GLU A 91 -7.66 -17.91 -20.74
N PHE A 92 -6.36 -17.96 -20.42
CA PHE A 92 -5.89 -17.87 -19.04
C PHE A 92 -6.29 -16.53 -18.40
N GLY A 93 -6.10 -15.41 -19.10
CA GLY A 93 -6.51 -14.09 -18.61
C GLY A 93 -7.99 -14.01 -18.27
N THR A 94 -8.86 -14.58 -19.13
CA THR A 94 -10.30 -14.63 -18.92
C THR A 94 -10.66 -15.51 -17.73
N LEU A 95 -10.01 -16.67 -17.59
CA LEU A 95 -10.24 -17.57 -16.46
C LEU A 95 -9.83 -16.93 -15.12
N VAL A 96 -8.66 -16.29 -15.07
CA VAL A 96 -8.19 -15.57 -13.88
C VAL A 96 -9.18 -14.46 -13.51
N LYS A 97 -9.57 -13.63 -14.49
CA LYS A 97 -10.55 -12.56 -14.26
C LYS A 97 -11.85 -13.12 -13.69
N LYS A 98 -12.42 -14.14 -14.33
CA LYS A 98 -13.67 -14.78 -13.89
C LYS A 98 -13.55 -15.30 -12.46
N THR A 99 -12.45 -15.98 -12.13
CA THR A 99 -12.22 -16.53 -10.79
C THR A 99 -12.17 -15.43 -9.73
N ILE A 100 -11.47 -14.32 -10.01
CA ILE A 100 -11.40 -13.19 -9.09
C ILE A 100 -12.77 -12.50 -8.93
N ASP A 101 -13.55 -12.38 -10.01
CA ASP A 101 -14.90 -11.83 -9.95
C ASP A 101 -15.85 -12.71 -9.12
N GLU A 102 -15.77 -14.04 -9.27
CA GLU A 102 -16.52 -15.00 -8.46
C GLU A 102 -16.15 -14.88 -6.98
N MET A 103 -14.85 -14.84 -6.66
CA MET A 103 -14.36 -14.64 -5.28
C MET A 103 -14.78 -13.29 -4.67
N ARG A 104 -14.95 -12.25 -5.49
CA ARG A 104 -15.50 -10.97 -5.03
C ARG A 104 -16.99 -11.09 -4.75
N SER A 105 -17.73 -11.77 -5.63
CA SER A 105 -19.18 -11.91 -5.53
C SER A 105 -19.62 -12.80 -4.37
N ASP A 106 -18.87 -13.87 -4.07
CA ASP A 106 -19.21 -14.83 -3.02
C ASP A 106 -18.64 -14.44 -1.64
N GLY A 107 -17.83 -13.39 -1.57
CA GLY A 107 -17.21 -12.89 -0.33
C GLY A 107 -15.88 -13.54 0.02
N THR A 108 -15.42 -14.56 -0.71
CA THR A 108 -14.15 -15.26 -0.46
C THR A 108 -12.97 -14.29 -0.42
N LEU A 109 -12.92 -13.32 -1.34
CA LEU A 109 -11.84 -12.35 -1.38
C LEU A 109 -11.85 -11.40 -0.18
N MET A 110 -13.04 -11.07 0.34
CA MET A 110 -13.21 -10.26 1.56
C MET A 110 -12.72 -11.04 2.78
N GLU A 111 -13.12 -12.30 2.90
CA GLU A 111 -12.67 -13.18 4.00
C GLU A 111 -11.15 -13.31 4.03
N LEU A 112 -10.52 -13.50 2.86
CA LEU A 112 -9.06 -13.53 2.73
C LEU A 112 -8.43 -12.20 3.13
N SER A 113 -9.00 -11.07 2.68
CA SER A 113 -8.51 -9.73 3.03
C SER A 113 -8.50 -9.52 4.54
N LEU A 114 -9.60 -9.82 5.21
CA LEU A 114 -9.73 -9.64 6.66
C LEU A 114 -8.85 -10.62 7.44
N LYS A 115 -8.72 -11.87 6.98
CA LYS A 115 -7.86 -12.87 7.60
C LYS A 115 -6.40 -12.45 7.65
N TRP A 116 -5.88 -11.91 6.55
CA TRP A 116 -4.46 -11.58 6.42
C TRP A 116 -4.12 -10.16 6.83
N TYR A 117 -5.03 -9.21 6.63
CA TYR A 117 -4.76 -7.79 6.82
C TYR A 117 -5.59 -7.13 7.91
N GLN A 118 -6.59 -7.83 8.46
CA GLN A 118 -7.56 -7.27 9.42
C GLN A 118 -8.24 -6.00 8.89
N TYR A 119 -8.26 -5.85 7.56
CA TYR A 119 -8.72 -4.66 6.86
C TYR A 119 -9.24 -5.05 5.47
N ASP A 120 -10.19 -4.26 4.95
CA ASP A 120 -10.73 -4.42 3.60
C ASP A 120 -9.77 -3.80 2.56
N MET A 121 -9.09 -4.68 1.83
CA MET A 121 -8.16 -4.35 0.76
C MET A 121 -8.79 -4.46 -0.63
N ILE A 122 -10.06 -4.86 -0.73
CA ILE A 122 -10.68 -5.23 -2.01
C ILE A 122 -11.71 -4.20 -2.47
N THR A 123 -12.29 -3.45 -1.53
CA THR A 123 -13.24 -2.38 -1.82
C THR A 123 -12.49 -1.09 -2.17
N PRO A 124 -12.88 -0.39 -3.27
CA PRO A 124 -12.29 0.89 -3.67
C PRO A 124 -12.36 1.98 -2.60
#